data_AF-A0A3Q2DD85-F1
#
_entry.id   AF-A0A3Q2DD85-F1
#
_cell.length_a   1.000
_cell.length_b   1.000
_cell.length_c   1.000
_cell.angle_alpha   90.00
_cell.angle_beta   90.00
_cell.angle_gamma   90.00
#
_symmetry.space_group_name_H-M   'P 1'
#
loop_
_entity.id
_entity.type
_entity.pdbx_description
1 polymer ?
#
loop_
_entity_poly.entity_id
_entity_poly.type
_entity_poly.pdbx_seq_one_letter_code
_entity_poly.pdbx_strand_id
1 'polypeptide(L)'
;VSRMVRTAGLLLPLLLLLLGLSGSLRAQISPPTILINLDDDPELRWLPLKKVFDPDYLSKAAAEIIESTVPKWVHQAVIPIVTSLEQYVPQPYAGEIRGLRSVLGGNLSDAILLNFAYELTAFCTSIVAQDKNGNIYHGRNLDYPHAVLRNMTVNLHFQKNGKVKYQSKVKRVL
;
A
#
# COMPACT_ATOMS: atom_id res chain seq x y z
N VAL A 1 56.64 10.94 -10.87
CA VAL A 1 55.80 9.77 -11.22
C VAL A 1 55.16 9.09 -10.01
N SER A 2 55.84 8.90 -8.86
CA SER A 2 55.27 8.15 -7.71
C SER A 2 54.17 8.87 -6.88
N ARG A 3 54.11 10.22 -6.89
CA ARG A 3 53.03 10.98 -6.20
C ARG A 3 51.69 10.96 -6.95
N MET A 4 51.72 10.82 -8.27
CA MET A 4 50.53 10.89 -9.14
C MET A 4 49.74 9.57 -9.17
N VAL A 5 50.37 8.46 -8.80
CA VAL A 5 49.75 7.12 -8.72
C VAL A 5 48.99 6.91 -7.41
N ARG A 6 49.44 7.54 -6.31
CA ARG A 6 48.77 7.46 -5.00
C ARG A 6 47.44 8.22 -4.95
N THR A 7 47.31 9.33 -5.68
CA THR A 7 46.09 10.13 -5.75
C THR A 7 44.98 9.44 -6.56
N ALA A 8 45.35 8.68 -7.59
CA ALA A 8 44.40 7.89 -8.39
C ALA A 8 43.77 6.72 -7.60
N GLY A 9 44.53 6.09 -6.69
CA GLY A 9 44.04 4.98 -5.86
C GLY A 9 43.01 5.36 -4.80
N LEU A 10 42.91 6.64 -4.42
CA LEU A 10 41.91 7.17 -3.48
C LEU A 10 40.66 7.72 -4.18
N LEU A 11 40.76 8.09 -5.46
CA LEU A 11 39.63 8.63 -6.23
C LEU A 11 38.58 7.57 -6.56
N LEU A 12 38.99 6.33 -6.87
CA LEU A 12 38.08 5.24 -7.18
C LEU A 12 37.22 4.79 -5.97
N PRO A 13 37.78 4.55 -4.77
CA PRO A 13 36.96 4.23 -3.59
C PRO A 13 36.11 5.42 -3.14
N LEU A 14 36.58 6.67 -3.30
CA LEU A 14 35.76 7.85 -3.02
C LEU A 14 34.59 7.98 -4.01
N LEU A 15 34.81 7.69 -5.29
CA LEU A 15 33.77 7.67 -6.32
C LEU A 15 32.75 6.55 -6.07
N LEU A 16 33.21 5.36 -5.67
CA LEU A 16 32.34 4.24 -5.27
C LEU A 16 31.55 4.56 -3.98
N LEU A 17 32.16 5.24 -3.02
CA LEU A 17 31.48 5.72 -1.81
C LEU A 17 30.42 6.77 -2.18
N LEU A 18 30.75 7.72 -3.04
CA LEU A 18 29.85 8.75 -3.54
C LEU A 18 28.71 8.14 -4.39
N LEU A 19 28.97 7.13 -5.22
CA LEU A 19 27.94 6.39 -5.96
C LEU A 19 27.05 5.57 -5.02
N GLY A 20 27.60 4.96 -3.97
CA GLY A 20 26.85 4.26 -2.92
C GLY A 20 25.99 5.21 -2.07
N LEU A 21 26.49 6.41 -1.79
CA LEU A 21 25.77 7.50 -1.12
C LEU A 21 24.68 8.09 -2.04
N SER A 22 24.95 8.20 -3.34
CA SER A 22 23.98 8.67 -4.35
C SER A 22 22.81 7.69 -4.50
N GLY A 23 23.08 6.38 -4.49
CA GLY A 23 22.05 5.33 -4.47
C GLY A 23 21.22 5.34 -3.17
N SER A 24 21.81 5.80 -2.07
CA SER A 24 21.14 5.93 -0.76
C SER A 24 20.34 7.23 -0.61
N LEU A 25 20.52 8.20 -1.52
CA LEU A 25 19.89 9.52 -1.49
C LEU A 25 18.65 9.65 -2.40
N ARG A 26 18.14 8.55 -2.98
CA ARG A 26 16.73 8.52 -3.42
C ARG A 26 15.89 8.68 -2.16
N ALA A 27 15.46 9.90 -1.87
CA ALA A 27 14.63 10.23 -0.72
C ALA A 27 13.46 9.25 -0.65
N GLN A 28 13.55 8.29 0.27
CA GLN A 28 12.47 7.36 0.58
C GLN A 28 11.39 8.17 1.29
N ILE A 29 10.45 8.72 0.54
CA ILE A 29 9.27 9.37 1.14
C ILE A 29 8.45 8.24 1.76
N SER A 30 8.54 8.10 3.08
CA SER A 30 7.69 7.16 3.78
C SER A 30 6.24 7.61 3.62
N PRO A 31 5.32 6.71 3.23
CA PRO A 31 3.89 6.98 3.27
C PRO A 31 3.45 7.48 4.65
N PRO A 32 2.35 8.24 4.73
CA PRO A 32 1.77 8.61 6.01
C PRO A 32 1.39 7.35 6.79
N THR A 33 1.52 7.43 8.12
CA THR A 33 1.18 6.33 9.02
C THR A 33 -0.14 6.60 9.70
N ILE A 34 -1.05 5.63 9.63
CA ILE A 34 -2.40 5.72 10.21
C ILE A 34 -2.53 4.68 11.32
N LEU A 35 -3.10 5.10 12.44
CA LEU A 35 -3.49 4.22 13.53
C LEU A 35 -4.91 3.71 13.27
N ILE A 36 -5.06 2.39 13.21
CA ILE A 36 -6.35 1.71 13.12
C ILE A 36 -6.63 1.10 14.49
N ASN A 37 -7.68 1.56 15.16
CA ASN A 37 -8.06 1.05 16.47
C ASN A 37 -9.01 -0.14 16.31
N LEU A 38 -8.57 -1.33 16.72
CA LEU A 38 -9.35 -2.57 16.66
C LEU A 38 -10.40 -2.67 17.76
N ASP A 39 -10.36 -1.76 18.74
CA ASP A 39 -11.40 -1.63 19.77
C ASP A 39 -12.63 -0.86 19.25
N ASP A 40 -12.51 -0.14 18.13
CA ASP A 40 -13.63 0.52 17.47
C ASP A 40 -14.49 -0.51 16.70
N ASP A 41 -15.78 -0.19 16.55
CA ASP A 41 -16.68 -0.93 15.67
C ASP A 41 -16.11 -1.01 14.24
N PRO A 42 -16.21 -2.16 13.56
CA PRO A 42 -15.60 -2.38 12.24
C PRO A 42 -15.88 -1.26 11.22
N GLU A 43 -17.11 -0.76 11.18
CA GLU A 43 -17.59 0.31 10.31
C GLU A 43 -16.86 1.66 10.53
N LEU A 44 -16.26 1.87 11.70
CA LEU A 44 -15.64 3.14 12.09
C LEU A 44 -14.10 3.12 11.96
N ARG A 45 -13.48 1.94 11.90
CA ARG A 45 -12.02 1.76 11.94
C ARG A 45 -11.25 2.53 10.87
N TRP A 46 -11.86 2.70 9.71
CA TRP A 46 -11.22 3.31 8.54
C TRP A 46 -11.48 4.82 8.40
N LEU A 47 -12.26 5.43 9.30
CA LEU A 47 -12.51 6.87 9.30
C LEU A 47 -11.25 7.76 9.37
N PRO A 48 -10.15 7.37 10.07
CA PRO A 48 -8.92 8.15 10.06
C PRO A 48 -8.34 8.43 8.67
N LEU A 49 -8.64 7.62 7.64
CA LEU A 49 -8.21 7.86 6.26
C LEU A 49 -8.66 9.22 5.72
N LYS A 50 -9.85 9.70 6.12
CA LYS A 50 -10.40 11.00 5.71
C LYS A 50 -9.55 12.19 6.20
N LYS A 51 -8.68 11.98 7.18
CA LYS A 51 -7.76 13.01 7.69
C LYS A 51 -6.46 13.09 6.89
N VAL A 52 -6.14 12.03 6.14
CA VAL A 52 -4.87 11.89 5.42
C VAL A 52 -5.05 12.10 3.92
N PHE A 53 -6.22 11.74 3.40
CA PHE A 53 -6.54 11.85 1.99
C PHE A 53 -7.69 12.79 1.73
N ASP A 54 -7.59 13.47 0.59
CA ASP A 54 -8.72 14.16 -0.02
C ASP A 54 -9.78 13.11 -0.44
N PRO A 55 -11.01 13.16 0.09
CA PRO A 55 -12.08 12.25 -0.30
C PRO A 55 -12.39 12.29 -1.80
N ASP A 56 -12.28 13.45 -2.45
CA ASP A 56 -12.52 13.55 -3.90
C ASP A 56 -11.45 12.81 -4.70
N TYR A 57 -10.20 12.85 -4.21
CA TYR A 57 -9.11 12.08 -4.80
C TYR A 57 -9.35 10.57 -4.65
N LEU A 58 -9.72 10.10 -3.44
CA LEU A 58 -10.01 8.69 -3.20
C LEU A 58 -11.14 8.17 -4.09
N SER A 59 -12.21 8.96 -4.24
CA SER A 59 -13.36 8.63 -5.07
C SER A 59 -13.00 8.53 -6.55
N LYS A 60 -12.23 9.49 -7.08
CA LYS A 60 -11.75 9.45 -8.47
C LYS A 60 -10.81 8.26 -8.71
N ALA A 61 -9.90 7.99 -7.77
CA ALA A 61 -8.99 6.86 -7.86
C ALA A 61 -9.72 5.51 -7.84
N ALA A 62 -10.71 5.36 -6.95
CA ALA A 62 -11.59 4.19 -6.91
C ALA A 62 -12.31 3.97 -8.24
N ALA A 63 -12.92 5.02 -8.80
CA ALA A 63 -13.58 4.96 -10.09
C ALA A 63 -12.61 4.57 -11.23
N GLU A 64 -11.41 5.17 -11.27
CA GLU A 64 -10.37 4.86 -12.27
C GLU A 64 -9.95 3.39 -12.23
N ILE A 65 -9.74 2.84 -11.03
CA ILE A 65 -9.37 1.42 -10.85
C ILE A 65 -10.50 0.50 -11.33
N ILE A 66 -11.75 0.81 -10.96
CA ILE A 66 -12.90 -0.01 -11.39
C ILE A 66 -13.08 0.05 -12.90
N GLU A 67 -13.10 1.25 -13.49
CA GLU A 67 -13.33 1.43 -14.93
C GLU A 67 -12.22 0.81 -15.80
N SER A 68 -10.99 0.77 -15.30
CA SER A 68 -9.87 0.12 -16.00
C SER A 68 -9.85 -1.41 -15.84
N THR A 69 -10.49 -1.94 -14.79
CA THR A 69 -10.50 -3.38 -14.49
C THR A 69 -11.75 -4.07 -15.03
N VAL A 70 -12.89 -3.38 -15.02
CA VAL A 70 -14.21 -3.94 -15.36
C VAL A 70 -14.88 -3.07 -16.42
N PRO A 71 -15.27 -3.64 -17.59
CA PRO A 71 -16.01 -2.90 -18.60
C PRO A 71 -17.30 -2.32 -18.01
N LYS A 72 -17.68 -1.08 -18.39
CA LYS A 72 -18.82 -0.36 -17.78
C LYS A 72 -20.12 -1.15 -17.76
N TRP A 73 -20.43 -1.88 -18.85
CA TRP A 73 -21.63 -2.71 -18.92
C TRP A 73 -21.60 -3.87 -17.93
N VAL A 74 -20.43 -4.50 -17.72
CA VAL A 74 -20.24 -5.56 -16.72
C VAL A 74 -20.41 -4.97 -15.34
N HIS A 75 -19.74 -3.84 -15.07
CA HIS A 75 -19.82 -3.16 -13.78
C HIS A 75 -21.27 -2.91 -13.37
N GLN A 76 -22.09 -2.34 -14.26
CA GLN A 76 -23.51 -2.12 -13.98
C GLN A 76 -24.30 -3.43 -13.77
N ALA A 77 -24.03 -4.46 -14.58
CA ALA A 77 -24.74 -5.73 -14.49
C ALA A 77 -24.45 -6.50 -13.19
N VAL A 78 -23.23 -6.38 -12.65
CA VAL A 78 -22.81 -7.16 -11.45
C VAL A 78 -23.16 -6.50 -10.12
N ILE A 79 -23.59 -5.23 -10.09
CA ILE A 79 -23.95 -4.50 -8.86
C ILE A 79 -24.85 -5.31 -7.91
N PRO A 80 -26.01 -5.85 -8.33
CA PRO A 80 -26.90 -6.56 -7.40
C PRO A 80 -26.28 -7.86 -6.90
N ILE A 81 -25.51 -8.55 -7.75
CA ILE A 81 -24.84 -9.80 -7.42
C ILE A 81 -23.75 -9.54 -6.38
N VAL A 82 -22.86 -8.59 -6.66
CA VAL A 82 -21.73 -8.25 -5.77
C VAL A 82 -22.23 -7.68 -4.44
N THR A 83 -23.27 -6.85 -4.46
CA THR A 83 -23.90 -6.36 -3.22
C THR A 83 -24.40 -7.53 -2.37
N SER A 84 -25.00 -8.54 -3.00
CA SER A 84 -25.47 -9.75 -2.31
C SER A 84 -24.33 -10.63 -1.77
N LEU A 85 -23.10 -10.48 -2.27
CA LEU A 85 -21.94 -11.23 -1.76
C LEU A 85 -21.52 -10.78 -0.36
N GLU A 86 -21.91 -9.58 0.07
CA GLU A 86 -21.54 -9.05 1.39
C GLU A 86 -21.92 -10.01 2.53
N GLN A 87 -23.06 -10.70 2.43
CA GLN A 87 -23.52 -11.65 3.45
C GLN A 87 -22.55 -12.83 3.68
N TYR A 88 -21.69 -13.11 2.71
CA TYR A 88 -20.66 -14.17 2.79
C TYR A 88 -19.30 -13.63 3.24
N VAL A 89 -19.15 -12.32 3.37
CA VAL A 89 -17.93 -11.72 3.91
C VAL A 89 -17.97 -11.84 5.43
N PRO A 90 -17.00 -12.53 6.07
CA PRO A 90 -17.02 -12.70 7.51
C PRO A 90 -16.75 -11.37 8.22
N GLN A 91 -17.27 -11.22 9.45
CA GLN A 91 -16.85 -10.14 10.33
C GLN A 91 -15.40 -10.38 10.80
N PRO A 92 -14.58 -9.32 10.97
CA PRO A 92 -14.96 -7.89 10.93
C PRO A 92 -15.01 -7.27 9.51
N TYR A 93 -14.62 -8.01 8.47
CA TYR A 93 -14.36 -7.45 7.14
C TYR A 93 -15.61 -6.88 6.48
N ALA A 94 -16.78 -7.49 6.67
CA ALA A 94 -18.04 -6.95 6.13
C ALA A 94 -18.32 -5.54 6.69
N GLY A 95 -18.21 -5.35 8.01
CA GLY A 95 -18.39 -4.03 8.61
C GLY A 95 -17.31 -3.04 8.18
N GLU A 96 -16.06 -3.48 8.08
CA GLU A 96 -14.97 -2.65 7.57
C GLU A 96 -15.18 -2.18 6.11
N ILE A 97 -15.70 -3.05 5.23
CA ILE A 97 -16.03 -2.70 3.84
C ILE A 97 -17.18 -1.67 3.79
N ARG A 98 -18.22 -1.82 4.64
CA ARG A 98 -19.27 -0.80 4.77
C ARG A 98 -18.71 0.54 5.23
N GLY A 99 -17.81 0.52 6.21
CA GLY A 99 -17.11 1.70 6.69
C GLY A 99 -16.29 2.38 5.59
N LEU A 100 -15.52 1.59 4.84
CA LEU A 100 -14.70 2.06 3.72
C LEU A 100 -15.50 2.68 2.59
N ARG A 101 -16.70 2.18 2.29
CA ARG A 101 -17.62 2.82 1.34
C ARG A 101 -17.83 4.30 1.68
N SER A 102 -17.96 4.64 2.96
CA SER A 102 -18.14 6.04 3.40
C SER A 102 -16.90 6.91 3.23
N VAL A 103 -15.73 6.30 3.02
CA VAL A 103 -14.42 6.95 2.85
C VAL A 103 -14.07 7.08 1.37
N LEU A 104 -14.24 5.99 0.61
CA LEU A 104 -13.92 5.92 -0.81
C LEU A 104 -14.98 6.58 -1.70
N GLY A 105 -16.22 6.71 -1.20
CA GLY A 105 -17.36 7.06 -2.04
C GLY A 105 -17.92 5.86 -2.79
N GLY A 106 -18.97 6.09 -3.59
CA GLY A 106 -19.63 5.05 -4.37
C GLY A 106 -20.62 4.16 -3.59
N ASN A 107 -20.97 3.03 -4.20
CA ASN A 107 -21.90 2.07 -3.61
C ASN A 107 -21.16 0.91 -2.92
N LEU A 108 -21.89 0.03 -2.23
CA LEU A 108 -21.28 -1.10 -1.53
C LEU A 108 -20.61 -2.10 -2.48
N SER A 109 -21.19 -2.30 -3.67
CA SER A 109 -20.58 -3.15 -4.71
C SER A 109 -19.21 -2.62 -5.13
N ASP A 110 -19.04 -1.30 -5.26
CA ASP A 110 -17.75 -0.70 -5.64
C ASP A 110 -16.67 -0.97 -4.58
N ALA A 111 -17.02 -0.83 -3.29
CA ALA A 111 -16.10 -1.13 -2.19
C ALA A 111 -15.68 -2.61 -2.16
N ILE A 112 -16.61 -3.53 -2.47
CA ILE A 112 -16.32 -4.96 -2.59
C ILE A 112 -15.45 -5.23 -3.83
N LEU A 113 -15.79 -4.65 -4.99
CA LEU A 113 -15.03 -4.81 -6.24
C LEU A 113 -13.58 -4.33 -6.10
N LEU A 114 -13.33 -3.22 -5.40
CA LEU A 114 -11.98 -2.73 -5.16
C LEU A 114 -11.14 -3.71 -4.32
N ASN A 115 -11.75 -4.39 -3.33
CA ASN A 115 -11.05 -5.44 -2.60
C ASN A 115 -10.69 -6.62 -3.51
N PHE A 116 -11.56 -7.00 -4.46
CA PHE A 116 -11.25 -8.05 -5.44
C PHE A 116 -10.27 -7.60 -6.54
N ALA A 117 -10.23 -6.31 -6.89
CA ALA A 117 -9.31 -5.80 -7.90
C ALA A 117 -7.85 -6.08 -7.50
N TYR A 118 -7.53 -5.99 -6.21
CA TYR A 118 -6.23 -6.36 -5.67
C TYR A 118 -5.88 -7.84 -5.86
N GLU A 119 -6.86 -8.74 -5.79
CA GLU A 119 -6.63 -10.18 -5.96
C GLU A 119 -6.37 -10.59 -7.42
N LEU A 120 -6.79 -9.75 -8.38
CA LEU A 120 -6.71 -10.08 -9.81
C LEU A 120 -5.58 -9.37 -10.56
N THR A 121 -5.10 -8.23 -10.04
CA THR A 121 -4.22 -7.31 -10.80
C THR A 121 -2.82 -7.15 -10.19
N ALA A 122 -2.58 -7.73 -9.02
CA ALA A 122 -1.32 -7.58 -8.30
C ALA A 122 -0.20 -8.47 -8.85
N PHE A 123 0.97 -7.87 -9.11
CA PHE A 123 2.22 -8.60 -9.29
C PHE A 123 3.15 -8.36 -8.10
N CYS A 124 3.95 -9.35 -7.75
CA CYS A 124 4.92 -9.17 -6.67
C CYS A 124 6.17 -10.04 -6.84
N THR A 125 7.28 -9.53 -6.30
CA THR A 125 8.48 -10.31 -6.00
C THR A 125 8.72 -10.21 -4.50
N SER A 126 8.88 -11.35 -3.84
CA SER A 126 9.14 -11.44 -2.41
C SER A 126 10.41 -12.25 -2.15
N ILE A 127 11.22 -11.80 -1.20
CA ILE A 127 12.48 -12.43 -0.82
C ILE A 127 12.45 -12.63 0.69
N VAL A 128 12.70 -13.87 1.13
CA VAL A 128 13.01 -14.20 2.51
C VAL A 128 14.42 -14.77 2.54
N ALA A 129 15.27 -14.23 3.40
CA ALA A 129 16.66 -14.65 3.54
C ALA A 129 17.06 -14.74 5.01
N GLN A 130 18.03 -15.61 5.31
CA GLN A 130 18.64 -15.72 6.63
C GLN A 130 20.14 -15.47 6.52
N ASP A 131 20.70 -14.66 7.42
CA ASP A 131 22.16 -14.47 7.47
C ASP A 131 22.87 -15.58 8.26
N LYS A 132 24.20 -15.53 8.29
CA LYS A 132 25.03 -16.51 9.01
C LYS A 132 24.84 -16.49 10.53
N ASN A 133 24.28 -15.41 11.08
CA ASN A 133 24.00 -15.26 12.51
C ASN A 133 22.58 -15.73 12.87
N GLY A 134 21.80 -16.18 11.89
CA GLY A 134 20.42 -16.62 12.07
C GLY A 134 19.37 -15.52 11.96
N ASN A 135 19.74 -14.27 11.63
CA ASN A 135 18.79 -13.17 11.46
C ASN A 135 17.95 -13.37 10.20
N ILE A 136 16.64 -13.13 10.30
CA ILE A 136 15.70 -13.24 9.18
C ILE A 136 15.44 -11.88 8.55
N TYR A 137 15.54 -11.81 7.23
CA TYR A 137 15.23 -10.67 6.39
C TYR A 137 14.05 -11.01 5.49
N HIS A 138 13.08 -10.11 5.41
CA HIS A 138 11.93 -10.23 4.53
C HIS A 138 11.72 -8.90 3.81
N GLY A 139 11.73 -8.94 2.49
CA GLY A 139 11.45 -7.79 1.63
C GLY A 139 10.56 -8.20 0.46
N ARG A 140 9.81 -7.23 -0.06
CA ARG A 140 8.99 -7.43 -1.25
C ARG A 140 8.80 -6.14 -2.04
N ASN A 141 8.53 -6.29 -3.33
CA ASN A 141 7.89 -5.28 -4.15
C ASN A 141 6.41 -5.65 -4.36
N LEU A 142 5.62 -4.65 -4.73
CA LEU A 142 4.23 -4.81 -5.09
C LEU A 142 3.95 -3.88 -6.27
N ASP A 143 3.66 -4.48 -7.41
CA ASP A 143 3.63 -3.81 -8.70
C ASP A 143 2.18 -3.82 -9.21
N TYR A 144 1.68 -2.65 -9.60
CA TYR A 144 0.36 -2.45 -10.20
C TYR A 144 0.48 -1.59 -11.46
N PRO A 145 -0.42 -1.79 -12.44
CA PRO A 145 -0.50 -0.90 -13.61
C PRO A 145 -1.11 0.47 -13.27
N HIS A 146 -1.73 0.64 -12.10
CA HIS A 146 -2.41 1.86 -11.68
C HIS A 146 -1.49 2.80 -10.89
N ALA A 147 -1.04 3.87 -11.53
CA ALA A 147 -0.15 4.87 -10.90
C ALA A 147 -0.80 5.58 -9.69
N VAL A 148 -2.13 5.69 -9.67
CA VAL A 148 -2.90 6.34 -8.59
C VAL A 148 -2.67 5.69 -7.22
N LEU A 149 -2.41 4.37 -7.19
CA LEU A 149 -2.16 3.60 -5.96
C LEU A 149 -0.92 4.05 -5.20
N ARG A 150 0.08 4.60 -5.91
CA ARG A 150 1.30 5.14 -5.31
C ARG A 150 0.97 6.22 -4.28
N ASN A 151 0.01 7.09 -4.60
CA ASN A 151 -0.39 8.20 -3.76
C ASN A 151 -1.42 7.81 -2.70
N MET A 152 -2.13 6.69 -2.86
CA MET A 152 -3.05 6.13 -1.85
C MET A 152 -2.35 5.21 -0.83
N THR A 153 -1.09 4.87 -1.06
CA THR A 153 -0.33 3.98 -0.17
C THR A 153 -0.18 4.62 1.22
N VAL A 154 -0.39 3.83 2.27
CA VAL A 154 -0.20 4.22 3.68
C VAL A 154 0.52 3.12 4.46
N ASN A 155 1.15 3.52 5.57
CA ASN A 155 1.53 2.59 6.63
C ASN A 155 0.38 2.49 7.62
N LEU A 156 0.11 1.29 8.12
CA LEU A 156 -0.96 1.04 9.10
C LEU A 156 -0.37 0.47 10.38
N HIS A 157 -0.75 1.04 11.52
CA HIS A 157 -0.53 0.46 12.84
C HIS A 157 -1.88 0.01 13.40
N PHE A 158 -2.05 -1.29 13.59
CA PHE A 158 -3.28 -1.84 14.16
C PHE A 158 -3.12 -1.95 15.68
N GLN A 159 -3.95 -1.21 16.41
CA GLN A 159 -3.91 -1.11 17.87
C GLN A 159 -5.07 -1.87 18.49
N LYS A 160 -4.85 -2.52 19.63
CA LYS A 160 -5.90 -3.11 20.47
C LYS A 160 -5.54 -2.95 21.94
N ASN A 161 -6.50 -2.51 22.76
CA ASN A 161 -6.31 -2.15 24.17
C ASN A 161 -5.12 -1.18 24.35
N GLY A 162 -5.06 -0.14 23.53
CA GLY A 162 -3.99 0.87 23.57
C GLY A 162 -2.61 0.41 23.09
N LYS A 163 -2.43 -0.85 22.67
CA LYS A 163 -1.13 -1.40 22.22
C LYS A 163 -1.14 -1.80 20.75
N VAL A 164 -0.11 -1.43 19.99
CA VAL A 164 0.06 -1.88 18.59
C VAL A 164 0.26 -3.40 18.58
N LYS A 165 -0.56 -4.11 17.81
CA LYS A 165 -0.55 -5.57 17.65
C LYS A 165 0.21 -6.01 16.41
N TYR A 166 0.00 -5.31 15.30
CA TYR A 166 0.70 -5.57 14.04
C TYR A 166 0.74 -4.29 13.20
N GLN A 167 1.64 -4.28 12.22
CA GLN A 167 1.89 -3.13 11.36
C GLN A 167 2.00 -3.58 9.90
N SER A 168 1.47 -2.77 9.00
CA SER A 168 1.76 -2.83 7.57
C SER A 168 2.64 -1.63 7.23
N LYS A 169 3.83 -1.89 6.66
CA LYS A 169 4.80 -0.85 6.29
C LYS A 169 5.19 -1.00 4.84
N VAL A 170 5.16 0.12 4.13
CA VAL A 170 5.56 0.24 2.74
C VAL A 170 6.61 1.34 2.65
N LYS A 171 7.62 1.12 1.80
CA LYS A 171 8.58 2.15 1.42
C LYS A 171 8.28 2.55 -0.01
N ARG A 172 8.08 3.84 -0.26
CA ARG A 172 7.90 4.35 -1.62
C ARG A 172 9.29 4.53 -2.26
N VAL A 173 9.55 3.81 -3.33
CA VAL A 173 10.75 4.01 -4.15
C VAL A 173 10.42 5.01 -5.25
N LEU A 174 11.16 6.13 -5.32
CA LEU A 174 11.06 7.14 -6.37
C LEU A 174 11.32 6.55 -7.75
#